data_AF-A0A5D2EYI9-F1
#
_entry.id   AF-A0A5D2EYI9-F1
#
_cell.length_a   1.000
_cell.length_b   1.000
_cell.length_c   1.000
_cell.angle_alpha   90.00
_cell.angle_beta   90.00
_cell.angle_gamma   90.00
#
_symmetry.space_group_name_H-M   'P 1'
#
loop_
_entity.id
_entity.type
_entity.pdbx_description
1 polymer ?
#
loop_
_entity_poly.entity_id
_entity_poly.type
_entity_poly.pdbx_seq_one_letter_code
_entity_poly.pdbx_strand_id
1 'polypeptide(L)'
;MARDDLYIVVPSSFRCPILLDVMKSPVSLCTGVTYDRASIQRWLDSGNNTCPATMQVLESKDLILNRNLQRLIQIWLDSVAYRQLDAESVRNSVVVPSQNQVKLLVKHLDINCFLSLTKIICFARESEENREFLAKMDRFFSKVLDLMRNAKSGIKIKPLLETNYLSIILLVLQRGNSDSQIETVRLLESIAVNGESKLKIGQKEGLVAELVKSLRKENPRLIEASLSFFIAITMPKHLKTIVIQYRIIPELKYLLSQPNTTTSITEKALTLLEELSIRKKGRVEIWHDSVLLGRIAETVLTVSSTRDRKAQEAVASSNGMTKFLLLMQSNCSSAVRKMSRDLVKVLGVNYKLFLSNYDTKTTHIMPR
;
A
#
# COMPACT_ATOMS: atom_id res chain seq x y z
N MET A 1 -50.52 -11.91 0.13
CA MET A 1 -49.66 -12.31 1.27
C MET A 1 -48.28 -12.59 0.69
N ALA A 2 -47.16 -12.02 1.09
CA ALA A 2 -46.83 -11.09 2.16
C ALA A 2 -45.84 -10.03 1.61
N ARG A 3 -45.97 -8.78 2.04
CA ARG A 3 -44.95 -7.74 1.83
C ARG A 3 -43.83 -8.02 2.84
N ASP A 4 -42.67 -8.48 2.37
CA ASP A 4 -41.46 -8.48 3.18
C ASP A 4 -40.92 -7.05 3.22
N ASP A 5 -41.46 -6.26 4.14
CA ASP A 5 -40.90 -4.98 4.51
C ASP A 5 -39.50 -5.24 5.09
N LEU A 6 -38.45 -4.82 4.38
CA LEU A 6 -37.07 -4.86 4.84
C LEU A 6 -36.89 -3.92 6.05
N TYR A 7 -37.19 -4.39 7.26
CA TYR A 7 -37.00 -3.59 8.47
C TYR A 7 -35.52 -3.49 8.84
N ILE A 8 -35.01 -2.26 8.87
CA ILE A 8 -33.68 -1.97 9.42
C ILE A 8 -33.75 -2.10 10.93
N VAL A 9 -33.06 -3.11 11.47
CA VAL A 9 -32.91 -3.28 12.92
C VAL A 9 -31.94 -2.21 13.43
N VAL A 10 -32.49 -1.18 14.07
CA VAL A 10 -31.72 -0.14 14.76
C VAL A 10 -31.18 -0.70 16.08
N PRO A 11 -29.84 -0.67 16.31
CA PRO A 11 -29.28 -1.04 17.60
C PRO A 11 -29.88 -0.22 18.74
N SER A 12 -30.26 -0.87 19.84
CA SER A 12 -30.88 -0.22 21.00
C SER A 12 -29.99 0.89 21.58
N SER A 13 -28.67 0.72 21.53
CA SER A 13 -27.69 1.72 21.97
C SER A 13 -27.74 3.05 21.20
N PHE A 14 -28.38 3.11 20.04
CA PHE A 14 -28.50 4.31 19.22
C PHE A 14 -29.83 5.04 19.42
N ARG A 15 -30.78 4.39 20.10
CA ARG A 15 -32.12 4.94 20.33
C ARG A 15 -32.14 5.82 21.56
N CYS A 16 -32.77 6.99 21.44
CA CYS A 16 -33.07 7.85 22.56
C CYS A 16 -34.08 7.14 23.47
N PRO A 17 -33.84 7.00 24.78
CA PRO A 17 -34.81 6.36 25.68
C PRO A 17 -36.17 7.07 25.77
N ILE A 18 -36.22 8.38 25.45
CA ILE A 18 -37.46 9.18 25.45
C ILE A 18 -38.20 9.02 24.12
N LEU A 19 -37.52 9.19 22.97
CA LEU A 19 -38.15 9.16 21.65
C LEU A 19 -38.28 7.76 21.06
N LEU A 20 -37.50 6.81 21.56
CA LEU A 20 -37.30 5.47 21.00
C LEU A 20 -36.80 5.46 19.54
N ASP A 21 -36.34 6.61 19.04
CA ASP A 21 -35.76 6.81 17.70
C ASP A 21 -34.25 7.13 17.77
N VAL A 22 -33.56 7.02 16.64
CA VAL A 22 -32.12 7.26 16.51
C VAL A 22 -31.75 8.67 16.97
N MET A 23 -30.78 8.78 17.88
CA MET A 23 -30.30 10.06 18.39
C MET A 23 -29.57 10.85 17.29
N LYS A 24 -30.02 12.09 17.02
CA LYS A 24 -29.36 13.01 16.07
C LYS A 24 -28.23 13.78 16.75
N SER A 25 -28.45 14.16 18.00
CA SER A 25 -27.46 14.84 18.84
C SER A 25 -27.38 14.15 20.21
N PRO A 26 -26.60 13.05 20.34
CA PRO A 26 -26.52 12.31 21.58
C PRO A 26 -25.79 13.10 22.67
N VAL A 27 -26.45 13.33 23.80
CA VAL A 27 -25.93 13.99 25.00
C VAL A 27 -26.20 13.14 26.23
N SER A 28 -25.23 13.07 27.15
CA SER A 28 -25.32 12.29 28.39
C SER A 28 -25.65 13.18 29.58
N LEU A 29 -26.47 12.65 30.49
CA LEU A 29 -26.66 13.17 31.84
C LEU A 29 -25.53 12.70 32.77
N CYS A 30 -25.46 13.28 33.97
CA CYS A 30 -24.55 12.84 35.04
C CYS A 30 -24.71 11.36 35.43
N THR A 31 -25.90 10.78 35.22
CA THR A 31 -26.18 9.35 35.41
C THR A 31 -25.54 8.44 34.36
N GLY A 32 -24.87 9.00 33.35
CA GLY A 32 -24.22 8.26 32.27
C GLY A 32 -25.15 7.85 31.11
N VAL A 33 -26.47 8.02 31.26
CA VAL A 33 -27.44 7.70 30.21
C VAL A 33 -27.44 8.77 29.13
N THR A 34 -27.42 8.35 27.85
CA THR A 34 -27.42 9.23 26.68
C THR A 34 -28.81 9.35 26.05
N TYR A 35 -29.18 10.57 25.67
CA TYR A 35 -30.44 10.93 25.04
C TYR A 35 -30.21 11.79 23.80
N ASP A 36 -31.22 11.93 22.95
CA ASP A 36 -31.23 13.01 21.97
C ASP A 36 -31.41 14.37 22.66
N ARG A 37 -30.54 15.33 22.33
CA ARG A 37 -30.50 16.68 22.92
C ARG A 37 -31.86 17.34 22.98
N ALA A 38 -32.60 17.36 21.87
CA ALA A 38 -33.88 18.06 21.80
C ALA A 38 -34.92 17.45 22.74
N SER A 39 -34.78 16.16 23.06
CA SER A 39 -35.74 15.41 23.87
C SER A 39 -35.47 15.59 25.35
N ILE A 40 -34.20 15.44 25.76
CA ILE A 40 -33.84 15.64 27.16
C ILE A 40 -33.91 17.11 27.56
N GLN A 41 -33.62 18.04 26.65
CA GLN A 41 -33.79 19.46 26.92
C GLN A 41 -35.25 19.79 27.23
N ARG A 42 -36.19 19.35 26.40
CA ARG A 42 -37.64 19.52 26.65
C ARG A 42 -38.08 18.92 27.98
N TRP A 43 -37.55 17.76 28.36
CA TRP A 43 -37.85 17.14 29.64
C TRP A 43 -37.42 18.02 30.82
N LEU A 44 -36.20 18.57 30.78
CA LEU A 44 -35.66 19.45 31.81
C LEU A 44 -36.38 20.82 31.84
N ASP A 45 -36.69 21.37 30.67
CA ASP A 45 -37.40 22.65 30.52
C ASP A 45 -38.85 22.56 31.05
N SER A 46 -39.44 21.35 31.06
CA SER A 46 -40.75 21.09 31.66
C SER A 46 -40.72 21.04 33.20
N GLY A 47 -39.57 21.37 33.82
CA GLY A 47 -39.41 21.43 35.28
C GLY A 47 -38.94 20.12 35.92
N ASN A 48 -38.79 19.04 35.15
CA ASN A 48 -38.34 17.77 35.71
C ASN A 48 -36.89 17.83 36.21
N ASN A 49 -36.61 17.12 37.31
CA ASN A 49 -35.29 17.03 37.94
C ASN A 49 -34.79 15.59 38.07
N THR A 50 -35.41 14.63 37.39
CA THR A 50 -35.03 13.22 37.41
C THR A 50 -34.56 12.73 36.04
N CYS A 51 -33.71 11.71 36.04
CA CYS A 51 -33.28 10.98 34.85
C CYS A 51 -34.45 10.13 34.33
N PRO A 52 -34.91 10.31 33.08
CA PRO A 52 -36.06 9.58 32.53
C PRO A 52 -35.92 8.06 32.56
N ALA A 53 -34.72 7.53 32.31
CA ALA A 53 -34.48 6.09 32.22
C ALA A 53 -34.22 5.42 33.57
N THR A 54 -33.57 6.10 34.51
CA THR A 54 -33.17 5.51 35.81
C THR A 54 -34.06 5.96 36.96
N MET A 55 -34.91 6.97 36.75
CA MET A 55 -35.75 7.62 37.77
C MET A 55 -34.96 8.26 38.93
N GLN A 56 -33.64 8.38 38.82
CA GLN A 56 -32.78 9.01 39.83
C GLN A 56 -32.85 10.54 39.74
N VAL A 57 -32.80 11.23 40.89
CA VAL A 57 -32.70 12.69 40.95
C VAL A 57 -31.35 13.13 40.37
N LEU A 58 -31.36 14.15 39.53
CA LEU A 58 -30.17 14.67 38.86
C LEU A 58 -29.40 15.61 39.79
N GLU A 59 -28.15 15.27 40.08
CA GLU A 59 -27.23 16.15 40.83
C GLU A 59 -26.86 17.40 40.01
N SER A 60 -26.76 17.25 38.70
CA SER A 60 -26.59 18.34 37.73
C SER A 60 -27.46 18.13 36.50
N LYS A 61 -27.96 19.24 35.94
CA LYS A 61 -28.71 19.30 34.68
C LYS A 61 -27.82 19.53 33.45
N ASP A 62 -26.51 19.49 33.62
CA ASP A 62 -25.56 19.69 32.51
C ASP A 62 -25.66 18.56 31.47
N LEU A 63 -25.65 18.95 30.19
CA LEU A 63 -25.70 18.03 29.06
C LEU A 63 -24.32 17.90 28.42
N ILE A 64 -23.70 16.73 28.61
CA ILE A 64 -22.36 16.45 28.06
C ILE A 64 -22.52 15.81 26.68
N LEU A 65 -21.95 16.41 25.63
CA LEU A 65 -22.02 15.85 24.28
C LEU A 65 -21.26 14.52 24.18
N ASN A 66 -21.95 13.44 23.78
CA ASN A 66 -21.34 12.15 23.54
C ASN A 66 -20.83 12.03 22.10
N ARG A 67 -19.66 12.63 21.84
CA ARG A 67 -19.04 12.67 20.50
C ARG A 67 -18.74 11.27 19.95
N ASN A 68 -18.39 10.32 20.82
CA ASN A 68 -18.11 8.95 20.41
C ASN A 68 -19.37 8.26 19.88
N LEU A 69 -20.48 8.34 20.62
CA LEU A 69 -21.75 7.76 20.17
C LEU A 69 -22.28 8.47 18.93
N GLN A 70 -22.13 9.80 18.84
CA GLN A 70 -22.49 10.56 17.64
C GLN A 70 -21.73 10.02 16.41
N ARG A 71 -20.43 9.77 16.54
CA ARG A 71 -19.61 9.21 15.47
C ARG A 71 -20.06 7.79 15.09
N LEU A 72 -20.38 6.94 16.06
CA LEU A 72 -20.84 5.57 15.82
C LEU A 72 -22.20 5.53 15.11
N ILE A 73 -23.14 6.38 15.53
CA ILE A 73 -24.46 6.51 14.89
C ILE A 73 -24.30 6.96 13.44
N GLN A 74 -23.42 7.93 13.17
CA GLN A 74 -23.16 8.37 11.79
C GLN A 74 -22.57 7.26 10.91
N ILE A 75 -21.61 6.50 11.42
CA ILE A 75 -21.06 5.34 10.70
C ILE A 75 -22.17 4.30 10.40
N TRP A 76 -23.06 4.07 11.35
CA TRP A 76 -24.18 3.14 11.16
C TRP A 76 -25.21 3.65 10.15
N LEU A 77 -25.60 4.94 10.22
CA LEU A 77 -26.49 5.56 9.23
C LEU A 77 -25.92 5.46 7.81
N ASP A 78 -24.61 5.72 7.66
CA ASP A 78 -23.91 5.56 6.38
C ASP A 78 -23.94 4.09 5.88
N SER A 79 -23.81 3.11 6.78
CA SER A 79 -23.91 1.68 6.44
C SER A 79 -25.32 1.22 6.09
N VAL A 80 -26.34 1.86 6.66
CA VAL A 80 -27.75 1.58 6.35
C VAL A 80 -28.13 2.18 5.01
N ALA A 81 -27.68 3.41 4.72
CA ALA A 81 -27.80 4.02 3.40
C ALA A 81 -27.14 3.14 2.32
N TYR A 82 -25.99 2.52 2.63
CA TYR A 82 -25.36 1.52 1.75
C TYR A 82 -26.23 0.28 1.50
N ARG A 83 -26.93 -0.24 2.51
CA ARG A 83 -27.85 -1.40 2.35
C ARG A 83 -29.16 -1.04 1.62
N GLN A 84 -29.65 0.19 1.77
CA GLN A 84 -30.78 0.70 0.98
C GLN A 84 -30.38 0.98 -0.47
N LEU A 85 -29.13 1.37 -0.73
CA LEU A 85 -28.59 1.48 -2.08
C LEU A 85 -28.56 0.11 -2.79
N ASP A 86 -28.22 -1.00 -2.12
CA ASP A 86 -28.30 -2.33 -2.75
C ASP A 86 -29.76 -2.82 -3.03
N ALA A 87 -30.77 -2.35 -2.29
CA ALA A 87 -32.17 -2.81 -2.43
C ALA A 87 -33.05 -1.90 -3.32
N GLU A 88 -32.76 -0.59 -3.38
CA GLU A 88 -33.52 0.40 -4.15
C GLU A 88 -32.75 0.96 -5.37
N SER A 89 -31.40 0.88 -5.41
CA SER A 89 -30.64 1.23 -6.62
C SER A 89 -30.66 0.15 -7.70
N VAL A 90 -31.07 -1.09 -7.39
CA VAL A 90 -31.28 -2.12 -8.42
C VAL A 90 -32.54 -1.85 -9.24
N ARG A 91 -33.52 -1.10 -8.70
CA ARG A 91 -34.80 -0.90 -9.39
C ARG A 91 -34.97 0.44 -10.12
N ASN A 92 -34.45 1.57 -9.61
CA ASN A 92 -34.92 2.87 -10.12
C ASN A 92 -33.86 3.93 -10.54
N SER A 93 -32.54 3.65 -10.63
CA SER A 93 -31.60 4.69 -11.14
C SER A 93 -30.24 4.26 -11.74
N VAL A 94 -30.10 3.07 -12.34
CA VAL A 94 -28.88 2.74 -13.09
C VAL A 94 -29.10 3.03 -14.58
N VAL A 95 -29.08 4.32 -14.94
CA VAL A 95 -28.55 4.67 -16.27
C VAL A 95 -27.04 4.65 -16.11
N VAL A 96 -26.43 3.59 -16.61
CA VAL A 96 -24.97 3.48 -16.75
C VAL A 96 -24.50 4.70 -17.53
N PRO A 97 -23.60 5.52 -16.97
CA PRO A 97 -23.23 6.75 -17.63
C PRO A 97 -22.51 6.44 -18.94
N SER A 98 -22.77 7.20 -19.99
CA SER A 98 -22.01 7.03 -21.24
C SER A 98 -20.55 7.45 -21.05
N GLN A 99 -19.65 7.02 -21.95
CA GLN A 99 -18.23 7.43 -21.93
C GLN A 99 -18.04 8.97 -21.84
N ASN A 100 -18.93 9.75 -22.45
CA ASN A 100 -18.89 11.21 -22.39
C ASN A 100 -19.30 11.75 -21.02
N GLN A 101 -20.28 11.13 -20.37
CA GLN A 101 -20.67 11.48 -19.01
C GLN A 101 -19.55 11.14 -18.01
N VAL A 102 -18.88 10.00 -18.20
CA VAL A 102 -17.69 9.62 -17.41
C VAL A 102 -16.57 10.65 -17.59
N LYS A 103 -16.33 11.15 -18.81
CA LYS A 103 -15.39 12.25 -19.08
C LYS A 103 -15.70 13.50 -18.25
N LEU A 104 -16.96 13.90 -18.17
CA LEU A 104 -17.38 15.05 -17.38
C LEU A 104 -17.24 14.79 -15.88
N LEU A 105 -17.67 13.62 -15.41
CA LEU A 105 -17.55 13.24 -14.00
C LEU A 105 -16.09 13.27 -13.53
N VAL A 106 -15.16 12.73 -14.34
CA VAL A 106 -13.74 12.75 -14.02
C VAL A 106 -13.15 14.15 -14.05
N LYS A 107 -13.64 15.05 -14.92
CA LYS A 107 -13.23 16.46 -14.91
C LYS A 107 -13.60 17.16 -13.60
N HIS A 108 -14.75 16.84 -13.02
CA HIS A 108 -15.28 17.46 -11.79
C HIS A 108 -15.13 16.59 -10.52
N LEU A 109 -14.21 15.61 -10.51
CA LEU A 109 -13.90 14.81 -9.32
C LEU A 109 -13.23 15.67 -8.23
N ASP A 110 -14.03 16.19 -7.30
CA ASP A 110 -13.60 16.99 -6.13
C ASP A 110 -13.84 16.26 -4.79
N ILE A 111 -13.47 16.89 -3.67
CA ILE A 111 -13.40 16.29 -2.31
C ILE A 111 -14.71 15.62 -1.83
N ASN A 112 -15.87 15.95 -2.42
CA ASN A 112 -17.19 15.38 -2.11
C ASN A 112 -17.81 14.55 -3.27
N CYS A 113 -16.99 13.87 -4.06
CA CYS A 113 -17.43 13.20 -5.29
C CYS A 113 -17.93 11.75 -5.13
N PHE A 114 -18.42 11.34 -3.96
CA PHE A 114 -18.82 9.95 -3.70
C PHE A 114 -19.80 9.41 -4.75
N LEU A 115 -20.86 10.17 -5.09
CA LEU A 115 -21.80 9.77 -6.14
C LEU A 115 -21.15 9.63 -7.52
N SER A 116 -20.21 10.51 -7.87
CA SER A 116 -19.47 10.44 -9.13
C SER A 116 -18.59 9.19 -9.19
N LEU A 117 -17.89 8.87 -8.10
CA LEU A 117 -17.09 7.65 -7.99
C LEU A 117 -17.96 6.40 -8.07
N THR A 118 -19.11 6.37 -7.40
CA THR A 118 -20.06 5.24 -7.48
C THR A 118 -20.55 5.03 -8.91
N LYS A 119 -20.90 6.10 -9.64
CA LYS A 119 -21.28 6.01 -11.06
C LYS A 119 -20.14 5.51 -11.94
N ILE A 120 -18.91 5.96 -11.71
CA ILE A 120 -17.72 5.48 -12.42
C ILE A 120 -17.44 4.00 -12.11
N ILE A 121 -17.66 3.56 -10.87
CA ILE A 121 -17.52 2.15 -10.48
C ILE A 121 -18.60 1.29 -11.15
N CYS A 122 -19.87 1.74 -11.19
CA CYS A 122 -20.93 1.04 -11.91
C CYS A 122 -20.61 0.92 -13.41
N PHE A 123 -20.14 2.01 -14.03
CA PHE A 123 -19.65 2.01 -15.41
C PHE A 123 -18.51 1.00 -15.62
N ALA A 124 -17.53 0.94 -14.72
CA ALA A 124 -16.44 -0.02 -14.78
C ALA A 124 -16.90 -1.47 -14.57
N ARG A 125 -17.98 -1.71 -13.82
CA ARG A 125 -18.49 -3.06 -13.57
C ARG A 125 -19.19 -3.66 -14.79
N GLU A 126 -19.86 -2.84 -15.59
CA GLU A 126 -20.67 -3.23 -16.75
C GLU A 126 -19.92 -4.01 -17.84
N SER A 127 -18.75 -3.54 -18.29
CA SER A 127 -18.00 -4.21 -19.36
C SER A 127 -16.49 -4.08 -19.21
N GLU A 128 -15.74 -4.98 -19.84
CA GLU A 128 -14.27 -4.87 -19.95
C GLU A 128 -13.88 -3.64 -20.78
N GLU A 129 -14.64 -3.27 -21.82
CA GLU A 129 -14.36 -2.09 -22.64
C GLU A 129 -14.46 -0.80 -21.82
N ASN A 130 -15.39 -0.73 -20.87
CA ASN A 130 -15.53 0.41 -19.97
C ASN A 130 -14.32 0.53 -19.03
N ARG A 131 -13.78 -0.60 -18.56
CA ARG A 131 -12.55 -0.62 -17.75
C ARG A 131 -11.35 -0.18 -18.58
N GLU A 132 -11.26 -0.62 -19.84
CA GLU A 132 -10.23 -0.15 -20.76
C GLU A 132 -10.32 1.33 -21.04
N PHE A 133 -11.53 1.84 -21.23
CA PHE A 133 -11.78 3.27 -21.44
C PHE A 133 -11.26 4.09 -20.26
N LEU A 134 -11.57 3.68 -19.03
CA LEU A 134 -11.04 4.32 -17.82
C LEU A 134 -9.51 4.17 -17.71
N ALA A 135 -8.96 3.02 -18.12
CA ALA A 135 -7.53 2.76 -18.08
C ALA A 135 -6.71 3.66 -19.03
N LYS A 136 -7.31 4.09 -20.14
CA LYS A 136 -6.69 5.00 -21.12
C LYS A 136 -6.98 6.48 -20.81
N MET A 137 -7.77 6.76 -19.79
CA MET A 137 -8.23 8.10 -19.47
C MET A 137 -7.14 8.92 -18.77
N ASP A 138 -6.88 10.11 -19.32
CA ASP A 138 -5.84 10.99 -18.81
C ASP A 138 -6.15 11.49 -17.39
N ARG A 139 -5.13 11.43 -16.51
CA ARG A 139 -5.14 11.88 -15.10
C ARG A 139 -6.25 11.32 -14.21
N PHE A 140 -6.98 10.29 -14.65
CA PHE A 140 -8.02 9.65 -13.85
C PHE A 140 -7.45 9.10 -12.54
N PHE A 141 -6.35 8.35 -12.62
CA PHE A 141 -5.70 7.76 -11.44
C PHE A 141 -5.03 8.81 -10.56
N SER A 142 -4.46 9.89 -11.13
CA SER A 142 -3.99 11.06 -10.36
C SER A 142 -5.11 11.65 -9.51
N LYS A 143 -6.30 11.85 -10.07
CA LYS A 143 -7.42 12.40 -9.30
C LYS A 143 -7.89 11.46 -8.20
N VAL A 144 -7.95 10.16 -8.48
CA VAL A 144 -8.25 9.15 -7.45
C VAL A 144 -7.18 9.16 -6.35
N LEU A 145 -5.90 9.28 -6.70
CA LEU A 145 -4.78 9.42 -5.78
C LEU A 145 -4.88 10.67 -4.92
N ASP A 146 -5.19 11.82 -5.51
CA ASP A 146 -5.34 13.09 -4.81
C ASP A 146 -6.50 13.03 -3.80
N LEU A 147 -7.62 12.42 -4.19
CA LEU A 147 -8.76 12.15 -3.30
C LEU A 147 -8.37 11.24 -2.13
N MET A 148 -7.50 10.25 -2.38
CA MET A 148 -6.99 9.35 -1.34
C MET A 148 -5.98 10.03 -0.40
N ARG A 149 -5.13 10.92 -0.91
CA ARG A 149 -4.10 11.63 -0.13
C ARG A 149 -4.66 12.77 0.72
N ASN A 150 -5.74 13.42 0.29
CA ASN A 150 -6.38 14.56 0.99
C ASN A 150 -7.18 14.16 2.24
N ALA A 151 -6.71 13.13 2.97
CA ALA A 151 -7.42 12.43 4.02
C ALA A 151 -7.63 13.24 5.31
N LYS A 152 -8.57 14.19 5.28
CA LYS A 152 -9.58 14.33 6.36
C LYS A 152 -10.74 13.34 6.17
N SER A 153 -10.78 12.63 5.05
CA SER A 153 -11.86 11.73 4.60
C SER A 153 -11.46 10.24 4.54
N GLY A 154 -10.29 9.86 5.09
CA GLY A 154 -9.61 8.55 4.93
C GLY A 154 -10.35 7.27 5.37
N ILE A 155 -11.65 7.36 5.68
CA ILE A 155 -12.53 6.23 5.98
C ILE A 155 -13.54 5.98 4.84
N LYS A 156 -13.80 6.94 3.93
CA LYS A 156 -14.91 6.86 2.96
C LYS A 156 -14.60 6.16 1.62
N ILE A 157 -13.34 6.08 1.18
CA ILE A 157 -12.97 5.48 -0.14
C ILE A 157 -12.49 4.04 0.00
N LYS A 158 -12.00 3.62 1.17
CA LYS A 158 -11.52 2.25 1.39
C LYS A 158 -12.59 1.17 1.11
N PRO A 159 -13.85 1.31 1.56
CA PRO A 159 -14.90 0.33 1.26
C PRO A 159 -15.26 0.28 -0.23
N LEU A 160 -15.17 1.40 -0.94
CA LEU A 160 -15.42 1.47 -2.39
C LEU A 160 -14.36 0.69 -3.19
N LEU A 161 -13.13 0.65 -2.67
CA LEU A 161 -12.06 -0.13 -3.28
C LEU A 161 -12.20 -1.62 -2.96
N GLU A 162 -12.85 -2.05 -1.88
CA GLU A 162 -12.86 -3.47 -1.48
C GLU A 162 -13.44 -4.44 -2.52
N THR A 163 -14.28 -3.98 -3.45
CA THR A 163 -14.79 -4.82 -4.54
C THR A 163 -14.04 -4.59 -5.86
N ASN A 164 -13.14 -5.52 -6.20
CA ASN A 164 -12.56 -5.71 -7.54
C ASN A 164 -11.60 -4.63 -8.09
N TYR A 165 -11.18 -3.65 -7.27
CA TYR A 165 -10.20 -2.63 -7.67
C TYR A 165 -8.86 -3.18 -8.21
N LEU A 166 -8.36 -4.28 -7.63
CA LEU A 166 -7.10 -4.90 -8.06
C LEU A 166 -7.16 -5.43 -9.50
N SER A 167 -8.34 -5.84 -9.96
CA SER A 167 -8.53 -6.27 -11.36
C SER A 167 -8.51 -5.10 -12.33
N ILE A 168 -9.03 -3.94 -11.92
CA ILE A 168 -8.94 -2.70 -12.72
C ILE A 168 -7.49 -2.23 -12.78
N ILE A 169 -6.79 -2.23 -11.64
CA ILE A 169 -5.36 -1.90 -11.57
C ILE A 169 -4.54 -2.81 -12.49
N LEU A 170 -4.79 -4.12 -12.47
CA LEU A 170 -4.14 -5.06 -13.37
C LEU A 170 -4.40 -4.72 -14.85
N LEU A 171 -5.64 -4.42 -15.22
CA LEU A 171 -5.98 -4.05 -16.60
C LEU A 171 -5.24 -2.78 -17.05
N VAL A 172 -5.09 -1.79 -16.18
CA VAL A 172 -4.37 -0.55 -16.48
C VAL A 172 -2.88 -0.81 -16.64
N LEU A 173 -2.31 -1.68 -15.80
CA LEU A 173 -0.91 -2.08 -15.94
C LEU A 173 -0.65 -2.79 -17.28
N GLN A 174 -1.62 -3.57 -17.77
CA GLN A 174 -1.53 -4.31 -19.02
C GLN A 174 -1.80 -3.45 -20.27
N ARG A 175 -2.86 -2.63 -20.26
CA ARG A 175 -3.40 -1.94 -21.47
C ARG A 175 -3.35 -0.41 -21.40
N GLY A 176 -2.97 0.17 -20.26
CA GLY A 176 -2.89 1.62 -20.06
C GLY A 176 -1.64 2.25 -20.68
N ASN A 177 -1.68 3.58 -20.82
CA ASN A 177 -0.52 4.37 -21.24
C ASN A 177 0.53 4.47 -20.09
N SER A 178 1.73 4.95 -20.40
CA SER A 178 2.83 5.03 -19.42
C SER A 178 2.48 5.88 -18.18
N ASP A 179 1.77 6.99 -18.35
CA ASP A 179 1.42 7.88 -17.24
C ASP A 179 0.36 7.25 -16.32
N SER A 180 -0.69 6.67 -16.90
CA SER A 180 -1.71 5.90 -16.18
C SER A 180 -1.10 4.70 -15.44
N GLN A 181 -0.10 4.04 -16.03
CA GLN A 181 0.65 2.97 -15.36
C GLN A 181 1.42 3.50 -14.15
N ILE A 182 2.16 4.60 -14.29
CA ILE A 182 2.92 5.22 -13.19
C ILE A 182 1.99 5.61 -12.04
N GLU A 183 0.87 6.28 -12.35
CA GLU A 183 -0.13 6.69 -11.38
C GLU A 183 -0.77 5.48 -10.69
N THR A 184 -1.07 4.43 -11.44
CA THR A 184 -1.65 3.20 -10.89
C THR A 184 -0.70 2.48 -9.93
N VAL A 185 0.60 2.42 -10.24
CA VAL A 185 1.60 1.83 -9.33
C VAL A 185 1.69 2.64 -8.02
N ARG A 186 1.69 3.97 -8.12
CA ARG A 186 1.69 4.86 -6.93
C ARG A 186 0.41 4.73 -6.10
N LEU A 187 -0.74 4.53 -6.76
CA LEU A 187 -2.00 4.24 -6.11
C LEU A 187 -1.91 2.93 -5.33
N LEU A 188 -1.40 1.88 -5.96
CA LEU A 188 -1.22 0.58 -5.34
C LEU A 188 -0.30 0.64 -4.11
N GLU A 189 0.81 1.39 -4.22
CA GLU A 189 1.71 1.68 -3.10
C GLU A 189 0.98 2.41 -1.95
N SER A 190 0.16 3.42 -2.26
CA SER A 190 -0.59 4.17 -1.24
C SER A 190 -1.65 3.34 -0.50
N ILE A 191 -2.21 2.31 -1.16
CA ILE A 191 -3.18 1.38 -0.57
C ILE A 191 -2.50 0.30 0.29
N ALA A 192 -1.21 0.04 0.06
CA ALA A 192 -0.40 -0.95 0.77
C ALA A 192 0.00 -0.49 2.21
N VAL A 193 -0.97 -0.01 2.99
CA VAL A 193 -0.76 0.60 4.32
C VAL A 193 -0.43 -0.44 5.41
N ASN A 194 -1.11 -1.59 5.43
CA ASN A 194 -0.98 -2.58 6.51
C ASN A 194 -0.66 -3.98 5.97
N GLY A 195 -0.36 -4.93 6.86
CA GLY A 195 0.00 -6.30 6.45
C GLY A 195 -1.07 -7.01 5.64
N GLU A 196 -2.35 -6.77 5.96
CA GLU A 196 -3.49 -7.37 5.27
C GLU A 196 -3.64 -6.83 3.83
N SER A 197 -3.57 -5.51 3.63
CA SER A 197 -3.66 -4.92 2.31
C SER A 197 -2.46 -5.30 1.43
N LYS A 198 -1.25 -5.36 2.01
CA LYS A 198 -0.05 -5.88 1.35
C LYS A 198 -0.23 -7.34 0.89
N LEU A 199 -0.80 -8.19 1.74
CA LEU A 199 -1.07 -9.59 1.39
C LEU A 199 -2.10 -9.72 0.26
N LYS A 200 -3.24 -9.00 0.37
CA LYS A 200 -4.28 -8.96 -0.67
C LYS A 200 -3.73 -8.53 -2.04
N ILE A 201 -2.90 -7.49 -2.05
CA ILE A 201 -2.25 -7.00 -3.28
C ILE A 201 -1.27 -8.06 -3.82
N GLY A 202 -0.40 -8.60 -2.98
CA GLY A 202 0.62 -9.56 -3.41
C GLY A 202 0.07 -10.93 -3.84
N GLN A 203 -1.14 -11.28 -3.39
CA GLN A 203 -1.84 -12.52 -3.78
C GLN A 203 -2.74 -12.35 -5.01
N LYS A 204 -2.94 -11.12 -5.51
CA LYS A 204 -3.71 -10.92 -6.75
C LYS A 204 -2.97 -11.55 -7.92
N GLU A 205 -3.61 -12.56 -8.51
CA GLU A 205 -3.11 -13.26 -9.69
C GLU A 205 -2.79 -12.27 -10.83
N GLY A 206 -1.64 -12.48 -11.47
CA GLY A 206 -1.15 -11.65 -12.59
C GLY A 206 -0.54 -10.31 -12.19
N LEU A 207 -0.86 -9.74 -11.02
CA LEU A 207 -0.44 -8.39 -10.65
C LEU A 207 1.07 -8.27 -10.42
N VAL A 208 1.65 -9.16 -9.61
CA VAL A 208 3.08 -9.16 -9.35
C VAL A 208 3.87 -9.43 -10.63
N ALA A 209 3.40 -10.37 -11.47
CA ALA A 209 4.03 -10.68 -12.74
C ALA A 209 4.08 -9.46 -13.67
N GLU A 210 2.98 -8.71 -13.78
CA GLU A 210 2.91 -7.53 -14.65
C GLU A 210 3.78 -6.38 -14.14
N LEU A 211 3.88 -6.21 -12.82
CA LEU A 211 4.80 -5.24 -12.20
C LEU A 211 6.27 -5.64 -12.33
N VAL A 212 6.59 -6.93 -12.39
CA VAL A 212 7.96 -7.36 -12.72
C VAL A 212 8.27 -7.05 -14.18
N LYS A 213 7.32 -7.26 -15.10
CA LYS A 213 7.50 -6.90 -16.52
C LYS A 213 7.68 -5.40 -16.74
N SER A 214 7.05 -4.55 -15.91
CA SER A 214 7.21 -3.09 -16.04
C SER A 214 8.65 -2.62 -15.81
N LEU A 215 9.49 -3.42 -15.14
CA LEU A 215 10.92 -3.15 -14.95
C LEU A 215 11.73 -3.25 -16.26
N ARG A 216 11.21 -3.90 -17.31
CA ARG A 216 11.85 -3.94 -18.63
C ARG A 216 11.45 -2.79 -19.56
N LYS A 217 10.46 -1.97 -19.18
CA LYS A 217 9.96 -0.88 -20.04
C LYS A 217 10.97 0.26 -20.11
N GLU A 218 10.99 0.99 -21.23
CA GLU A 218 11.94 2.08 -21.46
C GLU A 218 11.69 3.32 -20.58
N ASN A 219 10.54 3.42 -19.90
CA ASN A 219 10.20 4.61 -19.12
C ASN A 219 10.81 4.58 -17.71
N PRO A 220 11.81 5.42 -17.39
CA PRO A 220 12.50 5.39 -16.11
C PRO A 220 11.59 5.73 -14.92
N ARG A 221 10.56 6.57 -15.12
CA ARG A 221 9.60 6.92 -14.06
C ARG A 221 8.74 5.73 -13.65
N LEU A 222 8.40 4.87 -14.60
CA LEU A 222 7.63 3.65 -14.34
C LEU A 222 8.48 2.59 -13.64
N ILE A 223 9.75 2.43 -14.04
CA ILE A 223 10.71 1.57 -13.35
C ILE A 223 10.84 2.02 -11.90
N GLU A 224 11.09 3.31 -11.66
CA GLU A 224 11.28 3.88 -10.33
C GLU A 224 10.05 3.71 -9.43
N ALA A 225 8.84 3.95 -9.97
CA ALA A 225 7.59 3.70 -9.25
C ALA A 225 7.42 2.22 -8.90
N SER A 226 7.73 1.32 -9.84
CA SER A 226 7.61 -0.14 -9.64
C SER A 226 8.58 -0.65 -8.58
N LEU A 227 9.83 -0.18 -8.59
CA LEU A 227 10.82 -0.50 -7.55
C LEU A 227 10.40 0.01 -6.18
N SER A 228 9.88 1.25 -6.10
CA SER A 228 9.39 1.83 -4.84
C SER A 228 8.24 0.99 -4.27
N PHE A 229 7.29 0.60 -5.11
CA PHE A 229 6.20 -0.31 -4.74
C PHE A 229 6.73 -1.65 -4.21
N PHE A 230 7.69 -2.29 -4.89
CA PHE A 230 8.25 -3.57 -4.43
C PHE A 230 8.95 -3.44 -3.08
N ILE A 231 9.70 -2.36 -2.83
CA ILE A 231 10.30 -2.09 -1.52
C ILE A 231 9.21 -1.97 -0.44
N ALA A 232 8.13 -1.23 -0.72
CA ALA A 232 7.04 -1.02 0.23
C ALA A 232 6.28 -2.33 0.58
N ILE A 233 6.03 -3.19 -0.41
CA ILE A 233 5.24 -4.41 -0.24
C ILE A 233 6.04 -5.61 0.27
N THR A 234 7.36 -5.64 0.09
CA THR A 234 8.20 -6.80 0.45
C THR A 234 8.52 -6.91 1.94
N MET A 235 8.07 -5.99 2.81
CA MET A 235 8.27 -6.08 4.26
C MET A 235 7.84 -7.44 4.87
N PRO A 236 6.66 -8.01 4.56
CA PRO A 236 6.24 -9.31 5.07
C PRO A 236 7.02 -10.48 4.44
N LYS A 237 7.47 -11.42 5.27
CA LYS A 237 8.27 -12.60 4.84
C LYS A 237 7.64 -13.41 3.70
N HIS A 238 6.31 -13.56 3.70
CA HIS A 238 5.59 -14.30 2.67
C HIS A 238 5.69 -13.62 1.30
N LEU A 239 5.53 -12.30 1.25
CA LEU A 239 5.54 -11.53 -0.01
C LEU A 239 6.92 -11.54 -0.66
N LYS A 240 8.01 -11.53 0.12
CA LYS A 240 9.37 -11.75 -0.41
C LYS A 240 9.47 -13.03 -1.24
N THR A 241 8.87 -14.12 -0.74
CA THR A 241 8.88 -15.41 -1.44
C THR A 241 8.08 -15.37 -2.75
N ILE A 242 6.91 -14.72 -2.73
CA ILE A 242 6.09 -14.52 -3.94
C ILE A 242 6.88 -13.75 -4.99
N VAL A 243 7.44 -12.59 -4.64
CA VAL A 243 8.14 -11.73 -5.60
C VAL A 243 9.37 -12.44 -6.20
N ILE A 244 10.09 -13.24 -5.41
CA ILE A 244 11.21 -14.08 -5.93
C ILE A 244 10.70 -15.13 -6.93
N GLN A 245 9.54 -15.76 -6.69
CA GLN A 245 8.97 -16.73 -7.63
C GLN A 245 8.65 -16.12 -9.00
N TYR A 246 8.30 -14.83 -9.04
CA TYR A 246 8.05 -14.08 -10.27
C TYR A 246 9.33 -13.54 -10.96
N ARG A 247 10.51 -14.11 -10.67
CA ARG A 247 11.77 -13.83 -11.39
C ARG A 247 12.25 -12.36 -11.30
N ILE A 248 11.98 -11.68 -10.20
CA ILE A 248 12.44 -10.29 -10.05
C ILE A 248 13.98 -10.13 -10.04
N ILE A 249 14.72 -11.11 -9.54
CA ILE A 249 16.19 -11.02 -9.39
C ILE A 249 16.88 -10.92 -10.77
N PRO A 250 16.55 -11.76 -11.76
CA PRO A 250 16.99 -11.57 -13.14
C PRO A 250 16.67 -10.19 -13.74
N GLU A 251 15.51 -9.61 -13.41
CA GLU A 251 15.14 -8.29 -13.89
C GLU A 251 15.98 -7.18 -13.27
N LEU A 252 16.28 -7.29 -11.97
CA LEU A 252 17.18 -6.36 -11.28
C LEU A 252 18.61 -6.46 -11.83
N LYS A 253 19.07 -7.66 -12.16
CA LYS A 253 20.35 -7.86 -12.87
C LYS A 253 20.37 -7.16 -14.21
N TYR A 254 19.31 -7.32 -15.00
CA TYR A 254 19.19 -6.67 -16.30
C TYR A 254 19.24 -5.15 -16.15
N LEU A 255 18.49 -4.58 -15.21
CA LEU A 255 18.46 -3.14 -14.91
C LEU A 255 19.83 -2.59 -14.50
N LEU A 256 20.54 -3.29 -13.61
CA LEU A 256 21.89 -2.89 -13.17
C LEU A 256 22.94 -3.05 -14.27
N SER A 257 22.64 -3.83 -15.32
CA SER A 257 23.53 -4.00 -16.47
C SER A 257 23.33 -2.92 -17.55
N GLN A 258 22.29 -2.09 -17.45
CA GLN A 258 22.05 -1.02 -18.43
C GLN A 258 22.96 0.20 -18.17
N PRO A 259 23.57 0.78 -19.21
CA PRO A 259 24.50 1.90 -19.06
C PRO A 259 23.83 3.23 -18.69
N ASN A 260 22.51 3.37 -18.92
CA ASN A 260 21.77 4.62 -18.76
C ASN A 260 20.86 4.66 -17.52
N THR A 261 21.10 3.78 -16.53
CA THR A 261 20.28 3.70 -15.32
C THR A 261 20.54 4.90 -14.42
N THR A 262 19.49 5.59 -13.98
CA THR A 262 19.63 6.74 -13.07
C THR A 262 20.11 6.30 -11.68
N THR A 263 20.74 7.20 -10.93
CA THR A 263 21.19 6.93 -9.56
C THR A 263 20.03 6.47 -8.66
N SER A 264 18.85 7.10 -8.77
CA SER A 264 17.66 6.71 -8.00
C SER A 264 17.20 5.26 -8.28
N ILE A 265 17.12 4.88 -9.56
CA ILE A 265 16.72 3.51 -9.95
C ILE A 265 17.75 2.50 -9.43
N THR A 266 19.03 2.86 -9.54
CA THR A 266 20.14 2.06 -9.08
C THR A 266 20.08 1.80 -7.57
N GLU A 267 19.93 2.86 -6.77
CA GLU A 267 19.80 2.76 -5.31
C GLU A 267 18.60 1.91 -4.92
N LYS A 268 17.43 2.14 -5.52
CA LYS A 268 16.22 1.35 -5.24
C LYS A 268 16.37 -0.12 -5.64
N ALA A 269 17.03 -0.41 -6.75
CA ALA A 269 17.32 -1.79 -7.16
C ALA A 269 18.22 -2.50 -6.15
N LEU A 270 19.24 -1.81 -5.63
CA LEU A 270 20.11 -2.34 -4.58
C LEU A 270 19.36 -2.54 -3.25
N THR A 271 18.54 -1.58 -2.82
CA THR A 271 17.68 -1.73 -1.63
C THR A 271 16.74 -2.93 -1.75
N LEU A 272 16.16 -3.15 -2.94
CA LEU A 272 15.30 -4.30 -3.16
C LEU A 272 16.06 -5.62 -3.14
N LEU A 273 17.26 -5.69 -3.74
CA LEU A 273 18.12 -6.88 -3.66
C LEU A 273 18.50 -7.20 -2.21
N GLU A 274 18.81 -6.19 -1.41
CA GLU A 274 19.05 -6.31 0.03
C GLU A 274 17.83 -6.93 0.73
N GLU A 275 16.64 -6.39 0.50
CA GLU A 275 15.40 -6.88 1.11
C GLU A 275 15.07 -8.34 0.75
N LEU A 276 15.30 -8.74 -0.51
CA LEU A 276 15.09 -10.10 -1.00
C LEU A 276 16.13 -11.09 -0.46
N SER A 277 17.35 -10.62 -0.20
CA SER A 277 18.44 -11.42 0.39
C SER A 277 18.17 -11.83 1.85
N ILE A 278 17.17 -11.23 2.52
CA ILE A 278 16.76 -11.69 3.85
C ILE A 278 16.17 -13.12 3.78
N ARG A 279 15.67 -13.57 2.62
CA ARG A 279 15.13 -14.94 2.43
C ARG A 279 16.17 -15.89 1.85
N LYS A 280 16.23 -17.13 2.36
CA LYS A 280 17.14 -18.19 1.88
C LYS A 280 17.09 -18.36 0.36
N LYS A 281 15.88 -18.38 -0.23
CA LYS A 281 15.70 -18.53 -1.68
C LYS A 281 16.35 -17.37 -2.46
N GLY A 282 16.12 -16.13 -2.03
CA GLY A 282 16.71 -14.95 -2.64
C GLY A 282 18.23 -14.94 -2.51
N ARG A 283 18.76 -15.32 -1.33
CA ARG A 283 20.22 -15.45 -1.14
C ARG A 283 20.84 -16.44 -2.09
N VAL A 284 20.27 -17.64 -2.21
CA VAL A 284 20.82 -18.69 -3.07
C VAL A 284 20.84 -18.23 -4.52
N GLU A 285 19.78 -17.58 -4.99
CA GLU A 285 19.70 -17.08 -6.37
C GLU A 285 20.73 -15.97 -6.64
N ILE A 286 20.90 -15.02 -5.72
CA ILE A 286 21.92 -13.95 -5.84
C ILE A 286 23.34 -14.53 -5.73
N TRP A 287 23.56 -15.48 -4.82
CA TRP A 287 24.88 -16.06 -4.53
C TRP A 287 25.49 -16.77 -5.73
N HIS A 288 24.68 -17.51 -6.47
CA HIS A 288 25.16 -18.28 -7.63
C HIS A 288 25.25 -17.44 -8.91
N ASP A 289 24.84 -16.17 -8.88
CA ASP A 289 24.93 -15.25 -10.02
C ASP A 289 26.17 -14.35 -9.90
N SER A 290 27.31 -14.87 -10.37
CA SER A 290 28.60 -14.16 -10.35
C SER A 290 28.58 -12.85 -11.12
N VAL A 291 27.77 -12.76 -12.18
CA VAL A 291 27.61 -11.54 -12.98
C VAL A 291 26.87 -10.48 -12.18
N LEU A 292 25.76 -10.84 -11.51
CA LEU A 292 25.02 -9.94 -10.64
C LEU A 292 25.90 -9.43 -9.49
N LEU A 293 26.65 -10.30 -8.83
CA LEU A 293 27.58 -9.90 -7.76
C LEU A 293 28.67 -8.93 -8.27
N GLY A 294 29.19 -9.17 -9.48
CA GLY A 294 30.11 -8.27 -10.15
C GLY A 294 29.51 -6.89 -10.39
N ARG A 295 28.28 -6.85 -10.92
CA ARG A 295 27.55 -5.59 -11.15
C ARG A 295 27.27 -4.83 -9.86
N ILE A 296 26.78 -5.50 -8.82
CA ILE A 296 26.56 -4.84 -7.51
C ILE A 296 27.83 -4.16 -7.02
N ALA A 297 28.99 -4.84 -7.10
CA ALA A 297 30.27 -4.26 -6.70
C ALA A 297 30.68 -3.04 -7.54
N GLU A 298 30.53 -3.12 -8.87
CA GLU A 298 30.81 -2.01 -9.80
C GLU A 298 29.89 -0.81 -9.54
N THR A 299 28.60 -1.07 -9.34
CA THR A 299 27.57 -0.06 -9.07
C THR A 299 27.82 0.65 -7.75
N VAL A 300 28.11 -0.09 -6.68
CA VAL A 300 28.46 0.46 -5.36
C VAL A 300 29.68 1.37 -5.45
N LEU A 301 30.69 0.97 -6.23
CA LEU A 301 31.88 1.80 -6.47
C LEU A 301 31.55 3.08 -7.25
N THR A 302 30.71 2.98 -8.28
CA THR A 302 30.36 4.11 -9.16
C THR A 302 29.52 5.16 -8.43
N VAL A 303 28.56 4.75 -7.60
CA VAL A 303 27.71 5.66 -6.83
C VAL A 303 28.48 6.36 -5.70
N SER A 304 29.61 5.80 -5.25
CA SER A 304 30.38 6.30 -4.10
C SER A 304 31.35 7.45 -4.37
N SER A 305 31.33 8.04 -5.57
CA SER A 305 32.14 9.21 -6.00
C SER A 305 33.67 9.12 -5.81
N THR A 306 34.24 7.96 -5.49
CA THR A 306 35.70 7.81 -5.40
C THR A 306 36.30 7.24 -6.67
N ARG A 307 37.09 8.08 -7.36
CA ARG A 307 38.03 7.76 -8.46
C ARG A 307 39.18 6.86 -8.00
N ASP A 308 38.89 5.79 -7.27
CA ASP A 308 39.93 4.92 -6.71
C ASP A 308 40.23 3.78 -7.68
N ARG A 309 41.13 4.05 -8.62
CA ARG A 309 41.53 3.14 -9.70
C ARG A 309 41.98 1.77 -9.18
N LYS A 310 42.55 1.71 -7.97
CA LYS A 310 42.96 0.46 -7.30
C LYS A 310 41.78 -0.37 -6.82
N ALA A 311 40.69 0.25 -6.36
CA ALA A 311 39.47 -0.47 -5.98
C ALA A 311 38.76 -1.03 -7.22
N GLN A 312 38.77 -0.28 -8.33
CA GLN A 312 38.25 -0.74 -9.62
C GLN A 312 39.10 -1.90 -10.20
N GLU A 313 40.43 -1.82 -10.16
CA GLU A 313 41.35 -2.89 -10.60
C GLU A 313 41.26 -4.15 -9.72
N ALA A 314 41.09 -4.00 -8.39
CA ALA A 314 40.88 -5.12 -7.46
C ALA A 314 39.51 -5.82 -7.66
N VAL A 315 38.47 -5.07 -8.01
CA VAL A 315 37.14 -5.60 -8.35
C VAL A 315 37.11 -6.22 -9.74
N ALA A 316 37.94 -5.76 -10.68
CA ALA A 316 38.06 -6.34 -12.02
C ALA A 316 38.82 -7.68 -12.03
N SER A 317 39.73 -7.90 -11.08
CA SER A 317 40.62 -9.08 -11.01
C SER A 317 40.12 -10.24 -10.14
N SER A 318 38.97 -10.08 -9.47
CA SER A 318 38.47 -11.06 -8.48
C SER A 318 37.05 -11.53 -8.81
N ASN A 319 36.70 -12.77 -8.46
CA ASN A 319 35.36 -13.33 -8.72
C ASN A 319 34.53 -13.45 -7.43
N GLY A 320 33.22 -13.14 -7.52
CA GLY A 320 32.24 -13.35 -6.45
C GLY A 320 32.52 -12.55 -5.16
N MET A 321 32.40 -13.21 -4.00
CA MET A 321 32.57 -12.60 -2.66
C MET A 321 33.96 -12.02 -2.40
N THR A 322 34.98 -12.50 -3.14
CA THR A 322 36.34 -11.97 -3.07
C THR A 322 36.37 -10.48 -3.43
N LYS A 323 35.46 -10.00 -4.30
CA LYS A 323 35.30 -8.58 -4.62
C LYS A 323 34.94 -7.74 -3.38
N PHE A 324 34.02 -8.20 -2.54
CA PHE A 324 33.58 -7.46 -1.34
C PHE A 324 34.59 -7.52 -0.19
N LEU A 325 35.29 -8.64 -0.03
CA LEU A 325 36.39 -8.77 0.93
C LEU A 325 37.60 -7.90 0.52
N LEU A 326 37.95 -7.89 -0.77
CA LEU A 326 38.99 -7.02 -1.32
C LEU A 326 38.59 -5.55 -1.26
N LEU A 327 37.32 -5.20 -1.50
CA LEU A 327 36.80 -3.85 -1.28
C LEU A 327 36.96 -3.41 0.17
N MET A 328 36.67 -4.28 1.15
CA MET A 328 36.89 -4.00 2.57
C MET A 328 38.38 -3.84 2.93
N GLN A 329 39.27 -4.55 2.25
CA GLN A 329 40.73 -4.51 2.46
C GLN A 329 41.43 -3.41 1.66
N SER A 330 40.77 -2.84 0.65
CA SER A 330 41.27 -1.72 -0.15
C SER A 330 41.17 -0.40 0.61
N ASN A 331 42.02 0.57 0.26
CA ASN A 331 42.03 1.94 0.82
C ASN A 331 40.85 2.82 0.36
N CYS A 332 39.69 2.24 0.07
CA CYS A 332 38.50 2.98 -0.36
C CYS A 332 37.86 3.79 0.80
N SER A 333 36.94 4.70 0.44
CA SER A 333 36.30 5.61 1.39
C SER A 333 35.57 4.89 2.53
N SER A 334 35.42 5.58 3.67
CA SER A 334 34.74 5.04 4.85
C SER A 334 33.29 4.64 4.56
N ALA A 335 32.63 5.33 3.63
CA ALA A 335 31.28 5.02 3.14
C ALA A 335 31.22 3.70 2.35
N VAL A 336 32.16 3.46 1.42
CA VAL A 336 32.25 2.21 0.64
C VAL A 336 32.53 1.02 1.53
N ARG A 337 33.43 1.18 2.52
CA ARG A 337 33.70 0.13 3.51
C ARG A 337 32.49 -0.15 4.40
N LYS A 338 31.69 0.87 4.76
CA LYS A 338 30.45 0.68 5.54
C LYS A 338 29.41 -0.08 4.72
N MET A 339 29.15 0.32 3.48
CA MET A 339 28.21 -0.37 2.58
C MET A 339 28.67 -1.81 2.27
N SER A 340 29.95 -2.04 2.01
CA SER A 340 30.51 -3.38 1.81
C SER A 340 30.38 -4.24 3.07
N ARG A 341 30.60 -3.66 4.26
CA ARG A 341 30.37 -4.35 5.54
C ARG A 341 28.90 -4.64 5.77
N ASP A 342 27.99 -3.74 5.42
CA ASP A 342 26.55 -3.93 5.62
C ASP A 342 26.01 -5.00 4.65
N LEU A 343 26.46 -4.99 3.39
CA LEU A 343 26.22 -6.08 2.44
C LEU A 343 26.82 -7.40 2.95
N VAL A 344 28.07 -7.43 3.41
CA VAL A 344 28.68 -8.64 3.98
C VAL A 344 27.99 -9.07 5.27
N LYS A 345 27.44 -8.17 6.09
CA LYS A 345 26.71 -8.50 7.31
C LYS A 345 25.31 -9.04 7.02
N VAL A 346 24.57 -8.40 6.12
CA VAL A 346 23.23 -8.84 5.67
C VAL A 346 23.32 -10.16 4.92
N LEU A 347 24.38 -10.35 4.12
CA LEU A 347 24.62 -11.57 3.33
C LEU A 347 25.43 -12.64 4.08
N GLY A 348 26.12 -12.29 5.16
CA GLY A 348 27.08 -13.14 5.89
C GLY A 348 26.64 -13.66 7.25
N VAL A 349 25.35 -13.57 7.61
CA VAL A 349 24.81 -14.15 8.86
C VAL A 349 25.04 -15.68 8.97
N ASN A 350 25.50 -16.36 7.92
CA ASN A 350 25.86 -17.80 7.94
C ASN A 350 27.33 -18.12 7.62
N TYR A 351 28.27 -17.21 7.85
CA TYR A 351 29.72 -17.47 7.67
C TYR A 351 30.25 -18.68 8.46
N LYS A 352 29.63 -19.04 9.61
CA LYS A 352 30.09 -20.16 10.45
C LYS A 352 29.95 -21.55 9.82
N LEU A 353 29.19 -21.73 8.73
CA LEU A 353 28.93 -23.04 8.14
C LEU A 353 29.92 -23.48 7.05
N PHE A 354 30.79 -22.59 6.55
CA PHE A 354 31.64 -22.88 5.39
C PHE A 354 33.14 -22.65 5.58
N LEU A 355 33.58 -22.21 6.77
CA LEU A 355 35.01 -22.23 7.10
C LEU A 355 35.56 -23.63 7.39
N SER A 356 34.72 -24.65 7.55
CA SER A 356 35.19 -26.02 7.81
C SER A 356 35.99 -26.64 6.66
N ASN A 357 36.04 -26.00 5.48
CA ASN A 357 36.70 -26.54 4.30
C ASN A 357 37.98 -25.78 3.89
N TYR A 358 38.41 -24.79 4.67
CA TYR A 358 39.71 -24.14 4.46
C TYR A 358 40.72 -24.70 5.45
N ASP A 359 41.21 -25.90 5.15
CA ASP A 359 42.41 -26.45 5.77
C ASP A 359 43.61 -25.65 5.24
N THR A 360 44.01 -24.63 5.99
CA THR A 360 45.20 -23.85 5.69
C THR A 360 46.42 -24.71 5.97
N LYS A 361 47.01 -25.32 4.92
CA LYS A 361 48.39 -25.81 4.97
C LYS A 361 49.30 -24.64 5.29
N THR A 362 49.61 -24.50 6.57
CA THR A 362 50.48 -23.45 7.09
C THR A 362 51.91 -23.95 6.91
N THR A 363 52.63 -23.47 5.91
CA THR A 363 54.07 -23.70 5.81
C THR A 363 54.77 -22.89 6.90
N HIS A 364 55.17 -23.57 7.96
CA HIS A 364 56.04 -23.01 9.00
C HIS A 364 57.35 -22.55 8.37
N ILE A 365 57.61 -21.24 8.41
CA ILE A 365 58.93 -20.67 8.18
C ILE A 365 59.60 -20.58 9.55
N MET A 366 60.64 -21.37 9.80
CA MET A 366 61.48 -21.23 10.98
C MET A 366 62.47 -20.06 10.79
N PRO A 367 62.68 -19.21 11.81
CA PRO A 367 63.76 -18.24 11.79
C PRO A 367 65.11 -18.97 11.98
N ARG A 368 66.12 -18.52 11.22
CA ARG A 368 67.53 -18.92 11.40
C ARG A 368 68.16 -18.27 12.62
#